data_AF-A0A960T4E4-F1
#
_entry.id   AF-A0A960T4E4-F1
#
_cell.length_a   1.000
_cell.length_b   1.000
_cell.length_c   1.000
_cell.angle_alpha   90.00
_cell.angle_beta   90.00
_cell.angle_gamma   90.00
#
_symmetry.space_group_name_H-M   'P 1'
#
loop_
_entity.id
_entity.type
_entity.pdbx_description
1 polymer ?
#
loop_
_entity_poly.entity_id
_entity_poly.type
_entity_poly.pdbx_seq_one_letter_code
_entity_poly.pdbx_strand_id
1 'polypeptide(L)'
;METAPRIYLDNNATTLVDPRVREVIIHSLQQYMGNPSSIHYFGQESSHQLAEARRTIAAFLSVRPSEIIFTSGGTEGLNLLIRGIAGRHPGGHIVSSDLEHSGVYETVKNLVQKGHEATFISPGAFGAATV
;
A
#
# COMPACT_ATOMS: atom_id res chain seq x y z
N MET A 1 -28.27 14.79 -30.56
CA MET A 1 -26.85 15.19 -30.58
C MET A 1 -26.07 14.09 -29.89
N GLU A 2 -25.26 13.36 -30.64
CA GLU A 2 -24.39 12.31 -30.10
C GLU A 2 -23.27 12.99 -29.31
N THR A 3 -23.20 12.74 -28.00
CA THR A 3 -22.18 13.34 -27.14
C THR A 3 -20.82 12.74 -27.46
N ALA A 4 -19.79 13.58 -27.61
CA ALA A 4 -18.42 13.12 -27.81
C ALA A 4 -18.00 12.08 -26.75
N PRO A 5 -17.17 11.07 -27.10
CA PRO A 5 -16.77 10.03 -26.17
C PRO A 5 -15.99 10.61 -25.00
N ARG A 6 -16.26 10.11 -23.79
CA ARG A 6 -15.50 10.47 -22.58
C ARG A 6 -14.16 9.74 -22.60
N ILE A 7 -13.06 10.49 -22.45
CA ILE A 7 -11.70 9.95 -22.40
C ILE A 7 -11.15 10.14 -20.97
N TYR A 8 -10.63 9.08 -20.37
CA TYR A 8 -10.02 9.11 -19.03
C TYR A 8 -8.50 9.13 -19.13
N LEU A 9 -7.87 10.22 -18.69
CA LEU A 9 -6.42 10.45 -18.79
C LEU A 9 -5.76 10.68 -17.42
N ASP A 10 -6.35 10.16 -16.34
CA ASP A 10 -5.88 10.35 -14.96
C ASP A 10 -5.52 9.02 -14.28
N ASN A 11 -4.87 8.11 -15.03
CA ASN A 11 -4.53 6.77 -14.56
C ASN A 11 -3.52 6.75 -13.39
N ASN A 12 -2.84 7.86 -13.13
CA ASN A 12 -1.95 8.01 -11.97
C ASN A 12 -2.73 8.16 -10.66
N ALA A 13 -3.97 8.68 -10.69
CA ALA A 13 -4.82 8.79 -9.51
C ALA A 13 -5.53 7.46 -9.19
N THR A 14 -6.08 6.81 -10.21
CA THR A 14 -6.66 5.45 -10.11
C THR A 14 -6.83 4.84 -11.50
N THR A 15 -7.06 3.53 -11.56
CA THR A 15 -7.26 2.80 -12.82
C THR A 15 -8.56 2.00 -12.79
N LEU A 16 -9.17 1.81 -13.96
CA LEU A 16 -10.28 0.87 -14.08
C LEU A 16 -9.82 -0.55 -13.74
N VAL A 17 -10.58 -1.26 -12.91
CA VAL A 17 -10.28 -2.65 -12.55
C VAL A 17 -10.37 -3.52 -13.81
N ASP A 18 -9.30 -4.27 -14.09
CA ASP A 18 -9.27 -5.26 -15.17
C ASP A 18 -10.43 -6.26 -15.01
N PRO A 19 -11.20 -6.57 -16.06
CA PRO A 19 -12.32 -7.52 -15.99
C PRO A 19 -11.96 -8.86 -15.33
N ARG A 20 -10.75 -9.38 -15.57
CA ARG A 20 -10.26 -10.64 -14.99
C ARG A 20 -10.08 -10.53 -13.48
N VAL A 21 -9.63 -9.37 -12.99
CA VAL A 21 -9.50 -9.09 -11.55
C VAL A 21 -10.89 -9.00 -10.91
N ARG A 22 -11.83 -8.30 -11.57
CA ARG A 22 -13.21 -8.20 -11.09
C ARG A 22 -13.88 -9.57 -10.96
N GLU A 23 -13.69 -10.46 -11.93
CA GLU A 23 -14.20 -11.83 -11.88
C GLU A 23 -13.68 -12.61 -10.67
N VAL A 24 -12.37 -12.53 -10.40
CA VAL A 24 -11.75 -13.17 -9.22
C VAL A 24 -12.31 -12.60 -7.91
N ILE A 25 -12.50 -11.29 -7.82
CA ILE A 25 -13.08 -10.64 -6.63
C ILE A 25 -14.50 -11.16 -6.39
N ILE A 26 -15.37 -11.13 -7.41
CA ILE A 26 -16.76 -11.60 -7.30
C ILE A 26 -16.80 -13.07 -6.91
N HIS A 27 -16.00 -13.90 -7.59
CA HIS A 27 -15.90 -15.33 -7.28
C HIS A 27 -15.47 -15.55 -5.82
N SER A 28 -14.44 -14.83 -5.35
CA SER A 28 -13.94 -14.98 -3.99
C SER A 28 -15.00 -14.64 -2.94
N LEU A 29 -15.78 -13.57 -3.17
CA LEU A 29 -16.87 -13.15 -2.29
C LEU A 29 -18.03 -14.16 -2.26
N GLN A 30 -18.25 -14.89 -3.35
CA GLN A 30 -19.33 -15.87 -3.45
C GLN A 30 -18.95 -17.26 -2.90
N GLN A 31 -17.69 -17.68 -3.09
CA GLN A 31 -17.25 -19.04 -2.75
C GLN A 31 -16.64 -19.14 -1.34
N TYR A 32 -15.90 -18.13 -0.89
CA TYR A 32 -15.13 -18.21 0.36
C TYR A 32 -15.77 -17.35 1.46
N MET A 33 -16.55 -18.00 2.33
CA MET A 33 -17.28 -17.34 3.43
C MET A 33 -16.62 -17.49 4.81
N GLY A 34 -15.65 -18.41 4.94
CA GLY A 34 -15.03 -18.71 6.23
C GLY A 34 -14.06 -17.61 6.69
N ASN A 35 -14.00 -17.39 8.00
CA ASN A 35 -12.95 -16.58 8.60
C ASN A 35 -11.60 -17.32 8.45
N PRO A 36 -10.57 -16.73 7.83
CA PRO A 36 -9.27 -17.40 7.61
C PRO A 36 -8.52 -17.76 8.91
N SER A 37 -8.94 -17.22 10.05
CA SER A 37 -8.41 -17.60 11.37
C SER A 37 -9.09 -18.83 11.99
N SER A 38 -10.17 -19.32 11.39
CA SER A 38 -10.89 -20.50 11.88
C SER A 38 -10.22 -21.81 11.46
N ILE A 39 -10.22 -22.80 12.36
CA ILE A 39 -9.61 -24.12 12.11
C ILE A 39 -10.49 -25.09 11.31
N HIS A 40 -11.80 -24.79 11.16
CA HIS A 40 -12.72 -25.64 10.40
C HIS A 40 -12.47 -25.52 8.90
N TYR A 41 -13.02 -26.47 8.12
CA TYR A 41 -12.88 -26.57 6.68
C TYR A 41 -12.99 -25.22 5.94
N PHE A 42 -14.10 -24.51 6.09
CA PHE A 42 -14.31 -23.22 5.39
C PHE A 42 -13.29 -22.12 5.77
N GLY A 43 -12.73 -22.15 6.99
CA GLY A 43 -11.71 -21.20 7.41
C GLY A 43 -10.36 -21.53 6.80
N GLN A 44 -10.01 -22.82 6.76
CA GLN A 44 -8.80 -23.31 6.10
C GLN A 44 -8.82 -23.01 4.59
N GLU A 45 -9.97 -23.14 3.92
CA GLU A 45 -10.12 -22.76 2.51
C GLU A 45 -9.84 -21.27 2.27
N SER A 46 -10.45 -20.38 3.05
CA SER A 46 -10.17 -18.93 2.96
C SER A 46 -8.70 -18.60 3.27
N SER A 47 -8.11 -19.27 4.26
CA SER A 47 -6.70 -19.11 4.63
C SER A 47 -5.76 -19.54 3.49
N HIS A 48 -6.09 -20.63 2.81
CA HIS A 48 -5.35 -21.11 1.64
C HIS A 48 -5.36 -20.07 0.50
N GLN A 49 -6.52 -19.48 0.20
CA GLN A 49 -6.62 -18.42 -0.83
C GLN A 49 -5.75 -17.19 -0.49
N LEU A 50 -5.77 -16.76 0.78
CA LEU A 50 -4.93 -15.66 1.24
C LEU A 50 -3.43 -16.00 1.13
N ALA A 51 -3.04 -17.24 1.41
CA ALA A 51 -1.68 -17.73 1.28
C ALA A 51 -1.21 -17.80 -0.19
N GLU A 52 -2.08 -18.24 -1.11
CA GLU A 52 -1.82 -18.24 -2.56
C GLU A 52 -1.62 -16.81 -3.10
N ALA A 53 -2.49 -15.88 -2.72
CA ALA A 53 -2.36 -14.47 -3.09
C ALA A 53 -1.02 -13.89 -2.58
N ARG A 54 -0.65 -14.20 -1.33
CA ARG A 54 0.61 -13.77 -0.74
C ARG A 54 1.82 -14.34 -1.48
N ARG A 55 1.80 -15.64 -1.84
CA ARG A 55 2.86 -16.28 -2.62
C ARG A 55 3.02 -15.66 -4.01
N THR A 56 1.90 -15.37 -4.68
CA THR A 56 1.89 -14.74 -6.00
C THR A 56 2.56 -13.35 -5.95
N ILE A 57 2.18 -12.52 -4.98
CA ILE A 57 2.76 -11.18 -4.80
C ILE A 57 4.25 -11.28 -4.43
N ALA A 58 4.61 -12.18 -3.52
CA ALA A 58 5.98 -12.38 -3.09
C ALA A 58 6.89 -12.82 -4.26
N ALA A 59 6.42 -13.73 -5.11
CA ALA A 59 7.15 -14.15 -6.31
C ALA A 59 7.33 -12.99 -7.30
N PHE A 60 6.29 -12.19 -7.54
CA PHE A 60 6.37 -11.02 -8.42
C PHE A 60 7.39 -9.98 -7.92
N LEU A 61 7.44 -9.75 -6.61
CA LEU A 61 8.36 -8.80 -5.98
C LEU A 61 9.74 -9.39 -5.65
N SER A 62 9.96 -10.69 -5.89
CA SER A 62 11.19 -11.42 -5.51
C SER A 62 11.55 -11.35 -4.01
N VAL A 63 10.55 -11.50 -3.15
CA VAL A 63 10.69 -11.50 -1.67
C VAL A 63 10.12 -12.78 -1.05
N ARG A 64 10.36 -13.03 0.23
CA ARG A 64 9.74 -14.14 0.96
C ARG A 64 8.26 -13.81 1.26
N PRO A 65 7.35 -14.79 1.24
CA PRO A 65 5.96 -14.55 1.64
C PRO A 65 5.82 -13.92 3.03
N SER A 66 6.71 -14.25 3.96
CA SER A 66 6.74 -13.68 5.32
C SER A 66 7.06 -12.18 5.38
N GLU A 67 7.56 -11.59 4.30
CA GLU A 67 7.88 -10.16 4.19
C GLU A 67 6.69 -9.33 3.68
N ILE A 68 5.60 -9.99 3.26
CA ILE A 68 4.39 -9.31 2.79
C ILE A 68 3.42 -9.13 3.96
N ILE A 69 2.97 -7.91 4.19
CA ILE A 69 1.84 -7.57 5.07
C ILE A 69 0.74 -6.98 4.19
N PHE A 70 -0.51 -7.45 4.36
CA PHE A 70 -1.65 -6.86 3.66
C PHE A 70 -2.17 -5.67 4.47
N THR A 71 -2.36 -4.54 3.81
CA THR A 71 -3.00 -3.33 4.37
C THR A 71 -4.21 -2.97 3.51
N SER A 72 -5.05 -2.05 4.00
CA SER A 72 -6.19 -1.51 3.25
C SER A 72 -5.78 -0.63 2.06
N GLY A 73 -4.52 -0.19 1.99
CA GLY A 73 -3.98 0.60 0.89
C GLY A 73 -2.64 1.24 1.20
N GLY A 74 -2.16 2.07 0.26
CA GLY A 74 -0.86 2.74 0.35
C GLY A 74 -0.71 3.64 1.57
N THR A 75 -1.74 4.43 1.91
CA THR A 75 -1.71 5.34 3.07
C THR A 75 -1.51 4.60 4.40
N GLU A 76 -2.20 3.47 4.60
CA GLU A 76 -2.00 2.64 5.80
C GLU A 76 -0.61 2.00 5.81
N GLY A 77 -0.14 1.47 4.66
CA GLY A 77 1.19 0.87 4.54
C GLY A 77 2.31 1.85 4.88
N LEU A 78 2.24 3.08 4.36
CA LEU A 78 3.18 4.15 4.67
C LEU A 78 3.17 4.50 6.15
N ASN A 79 1.99 4.63 6.77
CA ASN A 79 1.88 4.94 8.19
C ASN A 79 2.42 3.81 9.07
N LEU A 80 2.11 2.56 8.73
CA LEU A 80 2.59 1.38 9.45
C LEU A 80 4.14 1.35 9.47
N LEU A 81 4.77 1.54 8.31
CA LEU A 81 6.21 1.56 8.18
C LEU A 81 6.85 2.73 8.93
N ILE A 82 6.46 3.96 8.62
CA ILE A 82 7.11 5.17 9.12
C ILE A 82 6.94 5.28 10.63
N ARG A 83 5.71 5.11 11.14
CA ARG A 83 5.45 5.20 12.59
C ARG A 83 6.08 4.03 13.35
N GLY A 84 6.08 2.83 12.76
CA GLY A 84 6.69 1.66 13.36
C GLY A 84 8.19 1.84 13.59
N ILE A 85 8.91 2.37 12.60
CA ILE A 85 10.35 2.65 12.73
C ILE A 85 10.60 3.84 13.66
N ALA A 86 9.91 4.96 13.46
CA ALA A 86 10.09 6.16 14.29
C ALA A 86 9.82 5.87 15.78
N GLY A 87 8.81 5.05 16.09
CA GLY A 87 8.51 4.63 17.47
C GLY A 87 9.63 3.84 18.15
N ARG A 88 10.52 3.21 17.37
CA ARG A 88 11.73 2.53 17.88
C ARG A 88 12.93 3.46 18.06
N HIS A 89 12.86 4.68 17.51
CA HIS A 89 13.91 5.70 17.57
C HIS A 89 13.35 7.05 18.05
N PRO A 90 12.84 7.16 19.29
CA PRO A 90 12.30 8.43 19.80
C PRO A 90 13.32 9.56 19.69
N GLY A 91 12.90 10.71 19.17
CA GLY A 91 13.80 11.85 18.94
C GLY A 91 14.79 11.68 17.78
N GLY A 92 14.65 10.61 16.98
CA GLY A 92 15.47 10.39 15.80
C GLY A 92 15.20 11.40 14.68
N HIS A 93 16.15 11.47 13.74
CA HIS A 93 16.09 12.33 12.56
C HIS A 93 15.60 11.55 11.33
N ILE A 94 14.61 12.11 10.63
CA ILE A 94 14.01 11.54 9.42
C ILE A 94 14.46 12.34 8.20
N VAL A 95 14.99 11.67 7.19
CA VAL A 95 15.30 12.28 5.88
C VAL A 95 14.24 11.83 4.87
N SER A 96 13.63 12.79 4.18
CA SER A 96 12.54 12.58 3.22
C SER A 96 12.68 13.56 2.03
N SER A 97 11.81 13.47 1.02
CA SER A 97 11.77 14.44 -0.10
C SER A 97 10.55 15.38 -0.04
N ASP A 98 10.62 16.54 -0.70
CA ASP A 98 9.47 17.45 -0.89
C ASP A 98 8.46 16.92 -1.94
N LEU A 99 8.77 15.81 -2.62
CA LEU A 99 7.95 15.20 -3.67
C LEU A 99 7.05 14.07 -3.15
N GLU A 100 7.10 13.77 -1.87
CA GLU A 100 6.37 12.65 -1.30
C GLU A 100 4.84 12.81 -1.41
N HIS A 101 4.16 11.66 -1.46
CA HIS A 101 2.72 11.62 -1.29
C HIS A 101 2.31 12.19 0.09
N SER A 102 1.13 12.81 0.17
CA SER A 102 0.60 13.40 1.42
C SER A 102 0.62 12.43 2.60
N GLY A 103 0.41 11.14 2.34
CA GLY A 103 0.49 10.07 3.34
C GLY A 103 1.87 9.94 4.02
N VAL A 104 2.97 10.25 3.34
CA VAL A 104 4.30 10.34 3.97
C VAL A 104 4.48 11.70 4.62
N TYR A 105 4.26 12.78 3.86
CA TYR A 105 4.52 14.15 4.31
C TYR A 105 3.79 14.50 5.61
N GLU A 106 2.48 14.21 5.70
CA GLU A 106 1.69 14.46 6.90
C GLU A 106 2.07 13.53 8.06
N THR A 107 2.50 12.31 7.76
CA THR A 107 3.00 11.37 8.78
C THR A 107 4.29 11.88 9.41
N VAL A 108 5.25 12.34 8.58
CA VAL A 108 6.52 12.91 9.06
C VAL A 108 6.29 14.20 9.83
N LYS A 109 5.43 15.12 9.34
CA LYS A 109 5.07 16.33 10.09
C LYS A 109 4.45 16.04 11.45
N ASN A 110 3.58 15.03 11.54
CA ASN A 110 3.03 14.60 12.82
C ASN A 110 4.11 14.05 13.78
N LEU A 111 5.14 13.39 13.25
CA LEU A 111 6.26 12.90 14.07
C LEU A 111 7.17 14.05 14.53
N VAL A 112 7.38 15.08 13.72
CA VAL A 112 8.11 16.30 14.15
C VAL A 112 7.41 16.97 15.32
N GLN A 113 6.07 17.08 15.28
CA GLN A 113 5.28 17.58 16.42
C GLN A 113 5.43 16.72 17.70
N LYS A 114 5.88 15.48 17.55
CA LYS A 114 6.13 14.53 18.65
C LYS A 114 7.60 14.48 19.08
N GLY A 115 8.43 15.42 18.62
CA GLY A 115 9.82 15.58 19.05
C GLY A 115 10.85 14.89 18.16
N HIS A 116 10.48 14.42 16.97
CA HIS A 116 11.44 14.01 15.96
C HIS A 116 11.98 15.22 15.17
N GLU A 117 13.15 15.06 14.55
CA GLU A 117 13.65 16.01 13.57
C GLU A 117 13.36 15.50 12.15
N ALA A 118 13.22 16.40 11.18
CA ALA A 118 13.08 16.01 9.78
C ALA A 118 13.82 16.96 8.83
N THR A 119 14.43 16.39 7.80
CA THR A 119 14.96 17.12 6.65
C THR A 119 14.22 16.69 5.40
N PHE A 120 13.66 17.65 4.67
CA PHE A 120 13.08 17.42 3.36
C PHE A 120 14.03 17.91 2.27
N ILE A 121 14.34 17.02 1.33
CA ILE A 121 15.23 17.28 0.21
C ILE A 121 14.37 17.76 -0.96
N SER A 122 14.63 18.98 -1.40
CA SER A 122 13.99 19.55 -2.57
C SER A 122 14.50 18.89 -3.85
N PRO A 123 13.63 18.65 -4.84
CA PRO A 123 14.04 18.04 -6.09
C PRO A 123 14.87 19.00 -6.94
N GLY A 124 15.81 18.45 -7.70
CA GLY A 124 16.51 19.19 -8.74
C GLY A 124 15.62 19.42 -9.98
N ALA A 125 16.20 20.01 -11.02
CA ALA A 125 15.50 20.32 -12.28
C ALA A 125 14.85 19.11 -12.99
N PHE A 126 15.28 17.88 -12.64
CA PHE A 126 14.75 16.64 -13.19
C PHE A 126 13.61 16.02 -12.37
N GLY A 127 13.15 16.67 -11.29
CA GLY A 127 12.08 16.14 -10.46
C GLY A 127 12.49 14.92 -9.62
N ALA A 128 13.79 14.80 -9.31
CA ALA A 128 14.33 13.77 -8.44
C ALA A 128 15.11 14.41 -7.29
N ALA A 129 14.93 13.88 -6.07
CA ALA A 129 15.81 14.17 -4.96
C ALA A 129 17.12 13.41 -5.14
N THR A 130 18.25 14.10 -4.99
CA THR A 130 19.60 13.53 -5.07
C THR A 130 20.33 13.78 -3.77
N VAL A 131 20.96 12.72 -3.22
CA VAL A 131 21.77 12.74 -1.98
C VAL A 131 23.23 12.61 -2.35
#